data_AF-A0ABD6W549-F1
#
_entry.id   AF-A0ABD6W549-F1
#
_cell.length_a   1.000
_cell.length_b   1.000
_cell.length_c   1.000
_cell.angle_alpha   90.00
_cell.angle_beta   90.00
_cell.angle_gamma   90.00
#
_symmetry.space_group_name_H-M   'P 1'
#
loop_
_entity.id
_entity.type
_entity.pdbx_description
1 polymer ?
#
loop_
_entity_poly.entity_id
_entity_poly.type
_entity_poly.pdbx_seq_one_letter_code
_entity_poly.pdbx_strand_id
1 'polypeptide(L)'
;MSDIRAGRPGAPPSLPGPDQLWVKNKSGDWKLIKWRPGEPRAGLWDMGHLPSAKYAKLRNRYLNHEITKEKFLDDYHNAENYQVEDPGRNRSHIDE
;
A
#
# COMPACT_ATOMS: atom_id res chain seq x y z
N MET A 1 4.77 8.67 34.14
CA MET A 1 4.88 7.26 33.72
C MET A 1 4.48 7.20 32.26
N SER A 2 5.45 7.26 31.35
CA SER A 2 5.20 7.23 29.90
C SER A 2 6.03 6.09 29.33
N ASP A 3 5.41 4.91 29.23
CA ASP A 3 6.07 3.74 28.67
C ASP A 3 5.98 3.80 27.14
N ILE A 4 7.00 4.42 26.57
CA ILE A 4 7.30 4.49 25.15
C ILE A 4 7.90 3.13 24.77
N ARG A 5 7.05 2.14 24.47
CA ARG A 5 7.49 0.87 23.87
C ARG A 5 6.96 0.74 22.45
N ALA A 6 7.74 1.35 21.55
CA ALA A 6 7.85 1.05 20.12
C ALA A 6 6.62 1.29 19.22
N GLY A 7 6.22 2.54 19.03
CA GLY A 7 5.41 2.96 17.88
C GLY A 7 6.13 4.07 17.12
N ARG A 8 6.62 3.80 15.91
CA ARG A 8 7.12 4.87 15.02
C ARG A 8 5.98 5.88 14.79
N PRO A 9 6.23 7.20 14.77
CA PRO A 9 5.20 8.18 14.41
C PRO A 9 4.56 7.78 13.07
N GLY A 10 3.26 7.49 13.08
CA GLY A 10 2.53 7.02 11.91
C GLY A 10 2.41 5.49 11.76
N ALA A 11 2.84 4.69 12.73
CA ALA A 11 2.54 3.25 12.82
C ALA A 11 1.11 3.01 13.33
N PRO A 12 0.47 1.87 12.99
CA PRO A 12 -0.84 1.53 13.52
C PRO A 12 -0.81 1.35 15.05
N PRO A 13 -1.96 1.54 15.75
CA PRO A 13 -2.00 1.58 17.22
C PRO A 13 -1.60 0.26 17.92
N SER A 14 -1.79 -0.88 17.26
CA SER A 14 -1.46 -2.21 17.78
C SER A 14 -1.25 -3.22 16.64
N LEU A 15 -0.62 -4.36 16.93
CA LEU A 15 -0.58 -5.48 15.99
C LEU A 15 -2.01 -5.98 15.72
N PRO A 16 -2.44 -6.10 14.46
CA PRO A 16 -3.75 -6.63 14.14
C PRO A 16 -3.82 -8.14 14.49
N GLY A 17 -5.02 -8.65 14.73
CA GLY A 17 -5.25 -10.09 14.88
C GLY A 17 -4.94 -10.88 13.59
N PRO A 18 -4.97 -12.24 13.64
CA PRO A 18 -4.53 -13.10 12.55
C PRO A 18 -5.29 -12.89 11.22
N ASP A 19 -6.51 -12.35 11.29
CA ASP A 19 -7.37 -12.11 10.14
C ASP A 19 -7.70 -10.62 10.00
N GLN A 20 -6.82 -9.76 10.51
CA GLN A 20 -7.02 -8.32 10.52
C GLN A 20 -5.86 -7.59 9.88
N LEU A 21 -6.16 -6.48 9.24
CA LEU A 21 -5.19 -5.61 8.58
C LEU A 21 -5.52 -4.15 8.90
N TRP A 22 -4.49 -3.35 9.12
CA TRP A 22 -4.65 -1.90 9.21
C TRP A 22 -4.49 -1.28 7.83
N VAL A 23 -5.44 -0.42 7.44
CA VAL A 23 -5.40 0.37 6.20
C VAL A 23 -5.54 1.84 6.52
N LYS A 24 -4.91 2.72 5.73
CA LYS A 24 -5.10 4.17 5.88
C LYS A 24 -6.28 4.64 5.04
N ASN A 25 -7.24 5.31 5.67
CA ASN A 25 -8.38 5.91 4.98
C ASN A 25 -7.97 7.19 4.22
N LYS A 26 -8.93 7.81 3.51
CA LYS A 26 -8.72 9.08 2.78
C LYS A 26 -8.11 10.20 3.64
N SER A 27 -8.51 10.30 4.90
CA SER A 27 -8.03 11.30 5.85
C SER A 27 -6.62 11.02 6.38
N GLY A 28 -6.09 9.81 6.15
CA GLY A 28 -4.79 9.36 6.68
C GLY A 28 -4.89 8.60 8.00
N ASP A 29 -6.10 8.40 8.52
CA ASP A 29 -6.32 7.65 9.76
C ASP A 29 -6.29 6.14 9.52
N TRP A 30 -5.84 5.42 10.54
CA TRP A 30 -5.83 3.96 10.54
C TRP A 30 -7.24 3.39 10.74
N LYS A 31 -7.60 2.44 9.88
CA LYS A 31 -8.85 1.66 9.92
C LYS A 31 -8.50 0.18 9.95
N LEU A 32 -9.09 -0.56 10.88
CA LEU A 32 -8.92 -2.00 10.97
C LEU A 32 -9.96 -2.69 10.07
N ILE A 33 -9.51 -3.57 9.19
CA ILE A 33 -10.37 -4.44 8.37
C ILE A 33 -10.15 -5.89 8.76
N LYS A 34 -11.13 -6.76 8.45
CA LYS A 34 -10.99 -8.21 8.56
C LYS A 34 -10.80 -8.81 7.17
N TRP A 35 -9.73 -9.55 6.95
CA TRP A 35 -9.41 -10.22 5.69
C TRP A 35 -8.36 -11.31 5.92
N ARG A 36 -8.51 -12.44 5.22
CA ARG A 36 -7.55 -13.55 5.25
C ARG A 36 -6.94 -13.81 3.86
N PRO A 37 -5.69 -14.29 3.78
CA PRO A 37 -5.12 -14.76 2.52
C PRO A 37 -6.03 -15.82 1.87
N GLY A 38 -6.32 -15.63 0.58
CA GLY A 38 -7.24 -16.48 -0.18
C GLY A 38 -8.67 -15.95 -0.27
N GLU A 39 -9.05 -14.96 0.56
CA GLU A 39 -10.35 -14.28 0.43
C GLU A 39 -10.29 -13.15 -0.61
N PRO A 40 -11.41 -12.87 -1.28
CA PRO A 40 -11.52 -11.69 -2.14
C PRO A 40 -11.22 -10.40 -1.35
N ARG A 41 -10.25 -9.61 -1.83
CA ARG A 41 -9.91 -8.30 -1.23
C ARG A 41 -10.75 -7.13 -1.75
N ALA A 42 -11.58 -7.37 -2.77
CA ALA A 42 -12.33 -6.31 -3.45
C ALA A 42 -13.21 -5.51 -2.48
N GLY A 43 -13.00 -4.20 -2.42
CA GLY A 43 -13.74 -3.30 -1.53
C GLY A 43 -13.24 -3.26 -0.08
N LEU A 44 -12.29 -4.12 0.30
CA LEU A 44 -11.67 -4.13 1.62
C LEU A 44 -10.37 -3.33 1.63
N TRP A 45 -9.49 -3.62 0.68
CA TRP A 45 -8.21 -2.94 0.51
C TRP A 45 -7.67 -3.07 -0.92
N ASP A 46 -6.90 -2.08 -1.34
CA ASP A 46 -6.17 -2.06 -2.60
C ASP A 46 -4.65 -2.04 -2.36
N MET A 47 -3.87 -2.49 -3.35
CA MET A 47 -2.42 -2.40 -3.34
C MET A 47 -1.99 -1.02 -3.85
N GLY A 48 -1.87 -0.05 -2.95
CA GLY A 48 -1.35 1.28 -3.30
C GLY A 48 0.16 1.23 -3.53
N HIS A 49 0.67 2.04 -4.46
CA HIS A 49 2.12 2.14 -4.68
C HIS A 49 2.79 2.96 -3.58
N LEU A 50 3.99 2.56 -3.16
CA LEU A 50 4.80 3.40 -2.29
C LEU A 50 5.18 4.72 -3.00
N PRO A 51 5.34 5.85 -2.28
CA PRO A 51 5.77 7.12 -2.87
C PRO A 51 7.11 7.05 -3.62
N SER A 52 8.00 6.15 -3.20
CA SER A 52 9.26 5.85 -3.87
C SER A 52 9.11 5.01 -5.14
N ALA A 53 7.99 4.28 -5.29
CA ALA A 53 7.72 3.31 -6.34
C ALA A 53 6.43 3.63 -7.13
N LYS A 54 6.14 4.91 -7.36
CA LYS A 54 4.94 5.36 -8.08
C LYS A 54 4.81 4.73 -9.48
N TYR A 55 3.61 4.23 -9.79
CA TYR A 55 3.28 3.67 -11.11
C TYR A 55 3.59 4.64 -12.24
N ALA A 56 3.20 5.91 -12.11
CA ALA A 56 3.40 6.92 -13.15
C ALA A 56 4.89 7.07 -13.53
N LYS A 57 5.80 7.03 -12.54
CA LYS A 57 7.25 7.07 -12.80
C LYS A 57 7.72 5.81 -13.51
N LEU A 58 7.31 4.64 -13.03
CA LEU A 58 7.68 3.36 -13.65
C LEU A 58 7.19 3.27 -15.11
N ARG A 59 5.93 3.64 -15.35
CA ARG A 59 5.31 3.72 -16.68
C ARG A 59 6.04 4.70 -17.60
N ASN A 60 6.39 5.89 -17.12
CA ASN A 60 7.10 6.87 -17.93
C ASN A 60 8.49 6.37 -18.34
N ARG A 61 9.25 5.74 -17.44
CA ARG A 61 10.54 5.13 -17.80
C ARG A 61 10.39 4.07 -18.90
N TYR A 62 9.33 3.25 -18.83
CA TYR A 62 9.06 2.26 -19.87
C TYR A 62 8.71 2.90 -21.22
N LEU A 63 7.82 3.90 -21.23
CA LEU A 63 7.42 4.59 -22.46
C LEU A 63 8.54 5.43 -23.08
N ASN A 64 9.45 5.94 -22.27
CA ASN A 64 10.66 6.62 -22.73
C ASN A 64 11.75 5.64 -23.19
N HIS A 65 11.48 4.33 -23.17
CA HIS A 65 12.44 3.27 -23.50
C HIS A 65 13.70 3.25 -22.61
N GLU A 66 13.62 3.84 -21.40
CA GLU A 66 14.70 3.82 -20.41
C GLU A 66 14.83 2.44 -19.73
N ILE A 67 13.72 1.69 -19.67
CA ILE A 67 13.68 0.31 -19.16
C ILE A 67 12.97 -0.61 -20.16
N THR A 68 13.31 -1.90 -20.13
CA THR A 68 12.64 -2.89 -20.97
C THR A 68 11.27 -3.28 -20.40
N LYS A 69 10.48 -3.98 -21.20
CA LYS A 69 9.18 -4.52 -20.75
C LYS A 69 9.35 -5.52 -19.62
N GLU A 70 10.39 -6.34 -19.66
CA GLU A 70 10.71 -7.34 -18.65
C GLU A 70 10.99 -6.64 -17.32
N LYS A 71 11.85 -5.61 -17.34
CA LYS A 71 12.15 -4.82 -16.14
C LYS A 71 10.93 -4.07 -15.59
N PHE A 72 10.05 -3.60 -16.48
CA PHE A 72 8.78 -3.00 -16.08
C PHE A 72 7.89 -4.01 -15.36
N LEU A 73 7.76 -5.23 -15.88
CA LEU A 73 6.95 -6.28 -15.27
C LEU A 73 7.56 -6.78 -13.95
N ASP A 74 8.89 -6.89 -13.85
CA ASP A 74 9.57 -7.25 -12.61
C ASP A 74 9.29 -6.22 -11.50
N ASP A 75 9.42 -4.93 -11.81
CA ASP A 75 9.12 -3.87 -10.84
C ASP A 75 7.62 -3.80 -10.49
N TYR A 76 6.75 -4.00 -11.48
CA TYR A 76 5.30 -4.00 -11.28
C TYR A 76 4.82 -5.21 -10.46
N HIS A 77 5.45 -6.37 -10.58
CA HIS A 77 5.10 -7.54 -9.78
C HIS A 77 5.81 -7.60 -8.42
N ASN A 78 6.78 -6.73 -8.18
CA ASN A 78 7.47 -6.69 -6.90
C ASN A 78 6.54 -6.19 -5.78
N ALA A 79 6.12 -7.09 -4.90
CA ALA A 79 5.24 -6.80 -3.77
C ALA A 79 5.80 -5.73 -2.82
N GLU A 80 7.12 -5.55 -2.75
CA GLU A 80 7.77 -4.54 -1.90
C GLU A 80 7.51 -3.10 -2.38
N ASN A 81 7.06 -2.92 -3.63
CA ASN A 81 6.69 -1.61 -4.17
C ASN A 81 5.27 -1.17 -3.77
N TYR A 82 4.54 -2.02 -3.05
CA TYR A 82 3.15 -1.81 -2.69
C TYR A 82 2.94 -1.76 -1.18
N GLN A 83 1.91 -1.05 -0.77
CA GLN A 83 1.38 -1.05 0.58
C GLN A 83 -0.14 -1.27 0.56
N VAL A 84 -0.66 -1.79 1.66
CA VAL A 84 -2.11 -1.97 1.83
C VAL A 84 -2.75 -0.60 2.03
N GLU A 85 -3.68 -0.23 1.15
CA GLU A 85 -4.39 1.04 1.21
C GLU A 85 -5.92 0.85 1.19
N ASP A 86 -6.63 1.81 1.79
CA ASP A 86 -8.08 1.86 1.64
C ASP A 86 -8.45 2.12 0.17
N PRO A 87 -9.41 1.37 -0.41
CA PRO A 87 -9.76 1.50 -1.83
C PRO A 87 -10.25 2.90 -2.18
N GLY A 88 -10.90 3.59 -1.25
CA GLY A 88 -11.35 4.96 -1.45
C GLY A 88 -10.18 5.91 -1.65
N ARG A 89 -9.13 5.77 -0.85
CA ARG A 89 -7.90 6.58 -0.94
C ARG A 89 -7.15 6.29 -2.23
N ASN A 90 -6.86 5.01 -2.48
CA ASN A 90 -6.09 4.57 -3.64
C ASN A 90 -6.77 4.95 -4.97
N ARG A 91 -8.07 4.66 -5.13
CA ARG A 91 -8.81 4.94 -6.38
C ARG A 91 -9.09 6.42 -6.62
N SER A 92 -8.93 7.27 -5.60
CA SER A 92 -9.03 8.72 -5.76
C SER A 92 -7.70 9.35 -6.19
N HIS A 93 -6.64 8.54 -6.40
CA HIS A 93 -5.31 8.98 -6.82
C HIS A 93 -4.70 10.07 -5.91
N ILE A 94 -5.02 10.05 -4.61
CA ILE A 94 -4.57 11.09 -3.66
C ILE A 94 -3.03 11.05 -3.49
N ASP A 95 -2.43 9.86 -3.56
CA ASP A 95 -1.01 9.66 -3.32
C ASP A 95 -0.18 9.39 -4.61
N GLU A 96 -0.83 9.30 -5.77
CA GLU A 96 -0.17 9.07 -7.07
C GLU A 96 0.45 10.32 -7.70
#